data_AF-A0AAE9E7U2-F1
#
_entry.id   AF-A0AAE9E7U2-F1
#
_cell.length_a   1.000
_cell.length_b   1.000
_cell.length_c   1.000
_cell.angle_alpha   90.00
_cell.angle_beta   90.00
_cell.angle_gamma   90.00
#
_symmetry.space_group_name_H-M   'P 1'
#
loop_
_entity.id
_entity.type
_entity.pdbx_description
1 polymer ?
#
loop_
_entity_poly.entity_id
_entity_poly.type
_entity_poly.pdbx_seq_one_letter_code
_entity_poly.pdbx_strand_id
1 'polypeptide(L)'
;MNFFNKPDPKELERANKRELRKTNRDLESDRRQMDRREKELEQEIKKLAAKGHNDAARHLAKQLIQLRNQKTKSVGMSARISGIQAQNSHMQSMAKMGSAMGTSVKTMKEMNKQMPLEKVAANMREFQMAQEKMGLTEEMMNDTLDSILDAPGDADEQDAIVAQVLDEIGIEMNSKLANVPTIPTRVGAASASTPDDLEDLEAKLAKLRS
;
A
#
# COMPACT_ATOMS: atom_id res chain seq x y z
N MET A 1 -3.29 -39.81 20.02
CA MET A 1 -2.51 -38.56 19.93
C MET A 1 -1.16 -38.82 20.58
N ASN A 2 -0.07 -38.89 19.81
CA ASN A 2 1.29 -39.07 20.35
C ASN A 2 1.88 -37.70 20.71
N PHE A 3 1.88 -37.35 22.00
CA PHE A 3 2.39 -36.07 22.52
C PHE A 3 3.92 -36.03 22.76
N PHE A 4 4.66 -37.11 22.43
CA PHE A 4 6.09 -37.26 22.80
C PHE A 4 7.09 -37.31 21.63
N ASN A 5 6.66 -37.19 20.37
CA ASN A 5 7.58 -37.08 19.25
C ASN A 5 7.66 -35.63 18.77
N LYS A 6 8.90 -35.10 18.65
CA LYS A 6 9.13 -33.80 18.00
C LYS A 6 8.43 -33.81 16.64
N PRO A 7 7.63 -32.78 16.31
CA PRO A 7 6.94 -32.72 15.03
C PRO A 7 7.96 -32.85 13.90
N ASP A 8 7.63 -33.66 12.89
CA ASP A 8 8.47 -33.82 11.69
C ASP A 8 8.78 -32.41 11.13
N PRO A 9 10.04 -32.05 10.88
CA PRO A 9 10.40 -30.77 10.28
C PRO A 9 9.55 -30.41 9.06
N LYS A 10 9.15 -31.41 8.25
CA LYS A 10 8.25 -31.20 7.10
C LYS A 10 6.82 -30.80 7.50
N GLU A 11 6.30 -31.31 8.62
CA GLU A 11 4.99 -30.92 9.14
C GLU A 11 5.04 -29.52 9.72
N LEU A 12 6.12 -29.16 10.42
CA LEU A 12 6.33 -27.82 10.95
C LEU A 12 6.40 -26.77 9.82
N GLU A 13 7.13 -27.06 8.74
CA GLU A 13 7.19 -26.21 7.55
C GLU A 13 5.81 -26.02 6.89
N ARG A 14 5.04 -27.12 6.76
CA ARG A 14 3.68 -27.07 6.18
C ARG A 14 2.71 -26.29 7.06
N ALA A 15 2.86 -26.37 8.39
CA ALA A 15 2.08 -25.58 9.33
C ALA A 15 2.42 -24.09 9.20
N ASN A 16 3.71 -23.73 9.21
CA ASN A 16 4.20 -22.37 9.04
C ASN A 16 3.73 -21.77 7.70
N LYS A 17 3.86 -22.49 6.59
CA LYS A 17 3.35 -22.02 5.27
C LYS A 17 1.83 -21.77 5.27
N ARG A 18 1.06 -22.57 6.00
CA ARG A 18 -0.39 -22.36 6.15
C ARG A 18 -0.69 -21.13 6.99
N GLU A 19 0.04 -20.95 8.08
CA GLU A 19 -0.07 -19.80 8.97
C GLU A 19 0.25 -18.50 8.22
N LEU A 20 1.39 -18.42 7.54
CA LEU A 20 1.78 -17.24 6.74
C LEU A 20 0.74 -16.89 5.67
N ARG A 21 0.12 -17.90 5.03
CA ARG A 21 -0.96 -17.68 4.06
C ARG A 21 -2.24 -17.16 4.72
N LYS A 22 -2.56 -17.66 5.91
CA LYS A 22 -3.70 -17.19 6.68
C LYS A 22 -3.49 -15.74 7.11
N THR A 23 -2.33 -15.42 7.69
CA THR A 23 -1.97 -14.06 8.10
C THR A 23 -2.05 -13.08 6.93
N ASN A 24 -1.59 -13.48 5.72
CA ASN A 24 -1.70 -12.60 4.56
C ASN A 24 -3.17 -12.32 4.16
N ARG A 25 -4.05 -13.32 4.22
CA ARG A 25 -5.49 -13.14 3.97
C ARG A 25 -6.18 -12.31 5.06
N ASP A 26 -5.77 -12.50 6.30
CA ASP A 26 -6.29 -11.72 7.43
C ASP A 26 -5.89 -10.24 7.26
N LEU A 27 -4.65 -9.95 6.87
CA LEU A 27 -4.20 -8.60 6.52
C LEU A 27 -4.95 -8.00 5.33
N GLU A 28 -5.25 -8.78 4.29
CA GLU A 28 -6.09 -8.33 3.16
C GLU A 28 -7.53 -8.02 3.59
N SER A 29 -8.08 -8.79 4.53
CA SER A 29 -9.38 -8.55 5.12
C SER A 29 -9.39 -7.27 5.95
N ASP A 30 -8.40 -7.09 6.82
CA ASP A 30 -8.23 -5.91 7.65
C ASP A 30 -8.05 -4.65 6.79
N ARG A 31 -7.28 -4.74 5.70
CA ARG A 31 -7.14 -3.65 4.74
C ARG A 31 -8.48 -3.23 4.13
N ARG A 32 -9.33 -4.18 3.75
CA ARG A 32 -10.68 -3.89 3.25
C ARG A 32 -11.59 -3.29 4.32
N GLN A 33 -11.36 -3.58 5.60
CA GLN A 33 -12.08 -2.93 6.69
C GLN A 33 -11.58 -1.50 6.89
N MET A 34 -10.27 -1.28 6.84
CA MET A 34 -9.65 0.06 6.88
C MET A 34 -10.16 0.93 5.72
N ASP A 35 -10.30 0.39 4.51
CA ASP A 35 -10.85 1.12 3.35
C ASP A 35 -12.29 1.63 3.59
N ARG A 36 -13.11 0.86 4.33
CA ARG A 36 -14.47 1.29 4.66
C ARG A 36 -14.46 2.39 5.71
N ARG A 37 -13.67 2.21 6.78
CA ARG A 37 -13.49 3.22 7.83
C ARG A 37 -12.92 4.53 7.26
N GLU A 38 -12.01 4.43 6.29
CA GLU A 38 -11.44 5.60 5.60
C GLU A 38 -12.55 6.43 4.94
N LYS A 39 -13.44 5.78 4.17
CA LYS A 39 -14.58 6.43 3.53
C LYS A 39 -15.59 7.00 4.53
N GLU A 40 -15.83 6.31 5.64
CA GLU A 40 -16.70 6.77 6.71
C GLU A 40 -16.15 8.04 7.38
N LEU A 41 -14.86 8.03 7.74
CA LEU A 41 -14.16 9.19 8.31
C LEU A 41 -14.14 10.37 7.33
N GLU A 42 -13.87 10.15 6.04
CA GLU A 42 -13.92 11.20 5.02
C GLU A 42 -15.31 11.86 4.95
N GLN A 43 -16.39 11.07 5.01
CA GLN A 43 -17.75 11.61 5.02
C GLN A 43 -18.06 12.38 6.30
N GLU A 44 -17.56 11.91 7.44
CA GLU A 44 -17.78 12.55 8.73
C GLU A 44 -17.01 13.87 8.85
N ILE A 45 -15.74 13.89 8.43
CA ILE A 45 -14.92 15.10 8.31
C ILE A 45 -15.62 16.12 7.41
N LYS A 46 -16.14 15.70 6.25
CA LYS A 46 -16.93 16.55 5.34
C LYS A 46 -18.14 17.18 6.04
N LYS A 47 -18.91 16.37 6.78
CA LYS A 47 -20.10 16.85 7.52
C LYS A 47 -19.74 17.83 8.63
N LEU A 48 -18.65 17.61 9.35
CA LEU A 48 -18.23 18.49 10.45
C LEU A 48 -17.63 19.80 9.94
N ALA A 49 -16.83 19.74 8.86
CA ALA A 49 -16.28 20.92 8.20
C ALA A 49 -17.39 21.82 7.65
N ALA A 50 -18.41 21.25 6.99
CA ALA A 50 -19.56 22.01 6.48
C ALA A 50 -20.39 22.68 7.59
N LYS A 51 -20.39 22.11 8.80
CA LYS A 51 -21.07 22.68 9.99
C LYS A 51 -20.22 23.72 10.73
N GLY A 52 -18.97 23.96 10.30
CA GLY A 52 -18.04 24.88 10.97
C GLY A 52 -17.42 24.32 12.25
N HIS A 53 -17.56 23.02 12.52
CA HIS A 53 -16.92 22.36 13.67
C HIS A 53 -15.46 21.99 13.36
N ASN A 54 -14.62 23.01 13.21
CA ASN A 54 -13.24 22.87 12.76
C ASN A 54 -12.37 22.01 13.70
N ASP A 55 -12.55 22.11 15.02
CA ASP A 55 -11.77 21.32 15.99
C ASP A 55 -12.09 19.82 15.90
N ALA A 56 -13.38 19.48 15.76
CA ALA A 56 -13.82 18.09 15.61
C ALA A 56 -13.36 17.51 14.25
N ALA A 57 -13.44 18.31 13.18
CA ALA A 57 -12.93 17.93 11.86
C ALA A 57 -11.40 17.71 11.89
N ARG A 58 -10.64 18.56 12.61
CA ARG A 58 -9.18 18.40 12.79
C ARG A 58 -8.85 17.11 13.55
N HIS A 59 -9.61 16.78 14.60
CA HIS A 59 -9.38 15.52 15.34
C HIS A 59 -9.63 14.28 14.47
N LEU A 60 -10.73 14.25 13.72
CA LEU A 60 -11.01 13.15 12.79
C LEU A 60 -10.00 13.09 11.62
N ALA A 61 -9.51 14.23 11.15
CA ALA A 61 -8.46 14.27 10.13
C ALA A 61 -7.14 13.64 10.63
N LYS A 62 -6.78 13.84 11.90
CA LYS A 62 -5.64 13.13 12.51
C LYS A 62 -5.87 11.60 12.53
N GLN A 63 -7.07 11.17 12.86
CA GLN A 63 -7.44 9.74 12.81
C GLN A 63 -7.37 9.19 11.38
N LEU A 64 -7.80 9.96 10.37
CA LEU A 64 -7.71 9.58 8.96
C LEU A 64 -6.27 9.38 8.51
N ILE A 65 -5.34 10.26 8.89
CA ILE A 65 -3.91 10.11 8.57
C ILE A 65 -3.34 8.85 9.25
N GLN A 66 -3.66 8.62 10.52
CA GLN A 66 -3.23 7.42 11.23
C GLN A 66 -3.73 6.15 10.55
N LEU A 67 -4.99 6.14 10.09
CA LEU A 67 -5.58 5.03 9.36
C LEU A 67 -4.89 4.80 8.00
N ARG A 68 -4.58 5.87 7.25
CA ARG A 68 -3.80 5.80 6.00
C ARG A 68 -2.39 5.25 6.24
N ASN A 69 -1.72 5.69 7.31
CA ASN A 69 -0.42 5.16 7.70
C ASN A 69 -0.50 3.68 8.09
N GLN A 70 -1.52 3.27 8.84
CA GLN A 70 -1.76 1.87 9.20
C GLN A 70 -1.98 1.00 7.95
N LYS A 71 -2.72 1.51 6.95
CA LYS A 71 -2.93 0.86 5.66
C LYS A 71 -1.62 0.68 4.88
N THR A 72 -0.78 1.71 4.81
CA THR A 72 0.55 1.62 4.19
C THR A 72 1.44 0.60 4.89
N LYS A 73 1.47 0.61 6.23
CA LYS A 73 2.20 -0.38 7.04
C LYS A 73 1.70 -1.81 6.79
N SER A 74 0.39 -2.00 6.63
CA SER A 74 -0.23 -3.30 6.30
C SER A 74 0.23 -3.82 4.93
N VAL A 75 0.36 -2.95 3.92
CA VAL A 75 0.91 -3.32 2.60
C VAL A 75 2.38 -3.75 2.72
N GLY A 76 3.20 -2.99 3.45
CA GLY A 76 4.59 -3.36 3.71
C GLY A 76 4.72 -4.70 4.44
N MET A 77 3.86 -4.94 5.43
CA MET A 77 3.83 -6.21 6.17
C MET A 77 3.41 -7.40 5.29
N SER A 78 2.43 -7.24 4.39
CA SER A 78 2.06 -8.26 3.41
C SER A 78 3.22 -8.59 2.46
N ALA A 79 3.99 -7.58 2.03
CA ALA A 79 5.19 -7.76 1.22
C ALA A 79 6.27 -8.53 2.00
N ARG A 80 6.52 -8.18 3.26
CA ARG A 80 7.46 -8.91 4.15
C ARG A 80 7.06 -10.37 4.32
N ILE A 81 5.79 -10.67 4.58
CA ILE A 81 5.28 -12.05 4.68
C ILE A 81 5.50 -12.80 3.36
N SER A 82 5.25 -12.15 2.23
CA SER A 82 5.47 -12.74 0.90
C SER A 82 6.96 -13.03 0.66
N GLY A 83 7.87 -12.14 1.10
CA GLY A 83 9.32 -12.36 1.10
C GLY A 83 9.73 -13.57 1.94
N ILE A 84 9.24 -13.66 3.19
CA ILE A 84 9.49 -14.81 4.08
C ILE A 84 8.97 -16.12 3.45
N GLN A 85 7.81 -16.09 2.76
CA GLN A 85 7.30 -17.26 2.04
C GLN A 85 8.24 -17.70 0.90
N ALA A 86 8.81 -16.75 0.16
CA ALA A 86 9.80 -17.04 -0.89
C ALA A 86 11.10 -17.62 -0.30
N GLN A 87 11.61 -17.01 0.77
CA GLN A 87 12.79 -17.48 1.49
C GLN A 87 12.59 -18.90 2.06
N ASN A 88 11.44 -19.18 2.66
CA ASN A 88 11.09 -20.54 3.12
C ASN A 88 11.02 -21.54 1.96
N SER A 89 10.53 -21.13 0.79
CA SER A 89 10.51 -21.98 -0.41
C SER A 89 11.92 -22.26 -0.93
N HIS A 90 12.81 -21.27 -0.88
CA HIS A 90 14.23 -21.43 -1.21
C HIS A 90 14.91 -22.39 -0.23
N MET A 91 14.75 -22.17 1.07
CA MET A 91 15.29 -23.05 2.12
C MET A 91 14.79 -24.49 1.97
N GLN A 92 13.52 -24.70 1.63
CA GLN A 92 12.99 -26.04 1.34
C GLN A 92 13.66 -26.69 0.13
N SER A 93 13.95 -25.92 -0.92
CA SER A 93 14.65 -26.41 -2.11
C SER A 93 16.10 -26.79 -1.78
N MET A 94 16.77 -25.97 -0.96
CA MET A 94 18.09 -26.26 -0.40
C MET A 94 18.09 -27.51 0.49
N ALA A 95 17.09 -27.69 1.35
CA ALA A 95 16.96 -28.88 2.20
C ALA A 95 16.78 -30.16 1.36
N LYS A 96 15.97 -30.10 0.30
CA LYS A 96 15.84 -31.22 -0.66
C LYS A 96 17.14 -31.49 -1.39
N MET A 97 17.84 -30.46 -1.85
CA MET A 97 19.14 -30.58 -2.50
C MET A 97 20.18 -31.17 -1.55
N GLY A 98 20.22 -30.75 -0.29
CA GLY A 98 21.08 -31.32 0.74
C GLY A 98 20.77 -32.79 1.03
N SER A 99 19.49 -33.19 1.04
CA SER A 99 19.10 -34.60 1.18
C SER A 99 19.51 -35.44 -0.05
N ALA A 100 19.34 -34.90 -1.25
CA ALA A 100 19.77 -35.52 -2.52
C ALA A 100 21.30 -35.59 -2.63
N MET A 101 22.02 -34.56 -2.19
CA MET A 101 23.48 -34.55 -2.08
C MET A 101 23.93 -35.53 -1.00
N GLY A 102 23.27 -35.63 0.15
CA GLY A 102 23.64 -36.56 1.21
C GLY A 102 23.50 -38.03 0.78
N THR A 103 22.45 -38.34 0.01
CA THR A 103 22.29 -39.67 -0.61
C THR A 103 23.32 -39.88 -1.71
N SER A 104 23.51 -38.90 -2.61
CA SER A 104 24.53 -38.97 -3.66
C SER A 104 25.95 -39.10 -3.10
N VAL A 105 26.29 -38.39 -2.02
CA VAL A 105 27.58 -38.46 -1.31
C VAL A 105 27.71 -39.80 -0.60
N LYS A 106 26.65 -40.40 -0.06
CA LYS A 106 26.71 -41.79 0.42
C LYS A 106 27.05 -42.74 -0.73
N THR A 107 26.33 -42.67 -1.85
CA THR A 107 26.61 -43.48 -3.04
C THR A 107 28.01 -43.21 -3.59
N MET A 108 28.43 -41.95 -3.57
CA MET A 108 29.74 -41.49 -4.02
C MET A 108 30.83 -41.86 -3.03
N LYS A 109 30.56 -42.03 -1.73
CA LYS A 109 31.50 -42.57 -0.73
C LYS A 109 31.65 -44.08 -0.89
N GLU A 110 30.56 -44.76 -1.24
CA GLU A 110 30.58 -46.15 -1.71
C GLU A 110 31.44 -46.29 -2.98
N MET A 111 31.30 -45.38 -3.96
CA MET A 111 32.12 -45.32 -5.19
C MET A 111 33.54 -44.76 -4.97
N ASN A 112 33.76 -43.87 -3.99
CA ASN A 112 35.05 -43.23 -3.69
C ASN A 112 36.01 -44.17 -2.95
N LYS A 113 35.55 -45.37 -2.57
CA LYS A 113 36.49 -46.50 -2.39
C LYS A 113 37.27 -46.84 -3.68
N GLN A 114 36.89 -46.27 -4.84
CA GLN A 114 37.49 -46.54 -6.15
C GLN A 114 37.86 -45.29 -6.98
N MET A 115 37.66 -44.03 -6.52
CA MET A 115 38.09 -42.79 -7.22
C MET A 115 38.15 -41.57 -6.27
N PRO A 116 38.87 -40.45 -6.57
CA PRO A 116 39.23 -39.41 -5.58
C PRO A 116 38.23 -38.23 -5.39
N LEU A 117 38.06 -37.82 -4.13
CA LEU A 117 37.03 -36.93 -3.53
C LEU A 117 37.21 -35.41 -3.68
N GLU A 118 38.34 -34.92 -4.19
CA GLU A 118 38.76 -33.52 -3.98
C GLU A 118 37.89 -32.47 -4.71
N LYS A 119 37.36 -32.79 -5.90
CA LYS A 119 36.60 -31.81 -6.71
C LYS A 119 35.19 -31.51 -6.17
N VAL A 120 34.59 -32.43 -5.41
CA VAL A 120 33.23 -32.23 -4.86
C VAL A 120 33.26 -31.33 -3.64
N ALA A 121 34.30 -31.44 -2.80
CA ALA A 121 34.47 -30.60 -1.63
C ALA A 121 34.72 -29.12 -2.01
N ALA A 122 35.46 -28.87 -3.09
CA ALA A 122 35.73 -27.53 -3.61
C ALA A 122 34.44 -26.83 -4.06
N ASN A 123 33.62 -27.50 -4.87
CA ASN A 123 32.36 -26.93 -5.37
C ASN A 123 31.34 -26.63 -4.25
N MET A 124 31.32 -27.43 -3.18
CA MET A 124 30.42 -27.16 -2.06
C MET A 124 30.83 -25.92 -1.25
N ARG A 125 32.14 -25.64 -1.21
CA ARG A 125 32.70 -24.48 -0.49
C ARG A 125 32.46 -23.18 -1.25
N GLU A 126 32.59 -23.19 -2.58
CA GLU A 126 32.20 -22.05 -3.42
C GLU A 126 30.70 -21.76 -3.35
N PHE A 127 29.86 -22.80 -3.28
CA PHE A 127 28.42 -22.61 -3.10
C PHE A 127 28.07 -21.95 -1.76
N GLN A 128 28.72 -22.35 -0.66
CA GLN A 128 28.54 -21.69 0.64
C GLN A 128 28.93 -20.21 0.60
N MET A 129 30.07 -19.87 -0.01
CA MET A 129 30.50 -18.47 -0.14
C MET A 129 29.54 -17.64 -0.99
N ALA A 130 29.00 -18.21 -2.08
CA ALA A 130 28.01 -17.51 -2.91
C ALA A 130 26.68 -17.27 -2.15
N GLN A 131 26.24 -18.25 -1.36
CA GLN A 131 25.00 -18.15 -0.57
C GLN A 131 25.14 -17.14 0.57
N GLU A 132 26.30 -17.09 1.24
CA GLU A 132 26.60 -16.14 2.31
C GLU A 132 26.68 -14.69 1.79
N LYS A 133 27.28 -14.51 0.61
CA LYS A 133 27.31 -13.21 -0.08
C LYS A 133 25.91 -12.72 -0.48
N MET A 134 25.01 -13.63 -0.83
CA MET A 134 23.61 -13.30 -1.12
C MET A 134 22.82 -12.92 0.14
N GLY A 135 23.08 -13.58 1.27
CA GLY A 135 22.45 -13.27 2.56
C GLY A 135 22.81 -11.86 3.07
N LEU A 136 24.08 -11.46 2.93
CA LEU A 136 24.53 -10.13 3.35
C LEU A 136 23.86 -8.98 2.57
N THR A 137 23.57 -9.20 1.28
CA THR A 137 22.88 -8.21 0.45
C THR A 137 21.39 -8.07 0.77
N GLU A 138 20.72 -9.15 1.18
CA GLU A 138 19.32 -9.08 1.63
C GLU A 138 19.20 -8.31 2.95
N GLU A 139 20.13 -8.51 3.89
CA GLU A 139 20.15 -7.81 5.18
C GLU A 139 20.35 -6.30 4.99
N MET A 140 21.35 -5.89 4.19
CA MET A 140 21.56 -4.49 3.85
C MET A 140 20.37 -3.84 3.15
N MET A 141 19.65 -4.59 2.29
CA MET A 141 18.48 -4.07 1.58
C MET A 141 17.27 -3.92 2.52
N ASN A 142 17.08 -4.82 3.47
CA ASN A 142 16.05 -4.70 4.49
C ASN A 142 16.31 -3.52 5.43
N ASP A 143 17.55 -3.29 5.85
CA ASP A 143 17.91 -2.15 6.72
C ASP A 143 17.71 -0.81 6.02
N THR A 144 17.98 -0.72 4.72
CA THR A 144 17.68 0.49 3.94
C THR A 144 16.17 0.70 3.74
N LEU A 145 15.41 -0.38 3.53
CA LEU A 145 13.96 -0.30 3.44
C LEU A 145 13.31 0.08 4.77
N ASP A 146 13.80 -0.43 5.89
CA ASP A 146 13.30 -0.08 7.23
C ASP A 146 13.66 1.37 7.61
N SER A 147 14.85 1.86 7.26
CA SER A 147 15.23 3.26 7.48
C SER A 147 14.38 4.25 6.66
N ILE A 148 13.84 3.84 5.51
CA ILE A 148 12.94 4.68 4.70
C ILE A 148 11.51 4.64 5.24
N LEU A 149 11.09 3.51 5.83
CA LEU A 149 9.74 3.32 6.36
C LEU A 149 9.54 3.86 7.79
N ASP A 150 10.63 4.04 8.55
CA ASP A 150 10.57 4.42 9.97
C ASP A 150 10.81 5.92 10.22
N ALA A 151 10.87 6.76 9.20
CA ALA A 151 10.94 8.22 9.37
C ALA A 151 9.66 8.72 10.08
N PRO A 152 9.72 9.12 11.37
CA PRO A 152 8.57 9.62 12.08
C PRO A 152 8.39 11.08 11.68
N GLY A 153 7.29 11.37 10.96
CA GLY A 153 6.96 12.74 10.56
C GLY A 153 6.83 13.67 11.77
N ASP A 154 7.52 14.79 11.69
CA ASP A 154 7.63 15.80 12.74
C ASP A 154 6.24 16.33 13.13
N ALA A 155 6.06 16.75 14.38
CA ALA A 155 4.76 17.21 14.88
C ALA A 155 4.21 18.43 14.09
N ASP A 156 5.11 19.27 13.57
CA ASP A 156 4.75 20.43 12.75
C ASP A 156 4.34 20.03 11.32
N GLU A 157 4.93 18.96 10.77
CA GLU A 157 4.52 18.40 9.47
C GLU A 157 3.12 17.81 9.56
N GLN A 158 2.77 17.18 10.69
CA GLN A 158 1.45 16.56 10.88
C GLN A 158 0.31 17.57 10.82
N ASP A 159 0.50 18.78 11.35
CA ASP A 159 -0.51 19.84 11.31
C ASP A 159 -0.60 20.53 9.93
N ALA A 160 0.48 20.53 9.15
CA ALA A 160 0.44 20.91 7.74
C ALA A 160 -0.29 19.85 6.87
N ILE A 161 -0.03 18.57 7.12
CA ILE A 161 -0.69 17.44 6.43
C ILE A 161 -2.19 17.38 6.81
N VAL A 162 -2.50 17.51 8.10
CA VAL A 162 -3.59 18.34 8.64
C VAL A 162 -4.48 19.08 7.64
N ALA A 163 -4.05 20.32 7.43
CA ALA A 163 -4.67 21.30 6.55
C ALA A 163 -4.74 20.80 5.10
N GLN A 164 -3.68 20.17 4.59
CA GLN A 164 -3.66 19.65 3.23
C GLN A 164 -4.77 18.62 2.97
N VAL A 165 -5.02 17.70 3.91
CA VAL A 165 -6.10 16.69 3.77
C VAL A 165 -7.48 17.35 3.85
N LEU A 166 -7.65 18.36 4.70
CA LEU A 166 -8.90 19.12 4.78
C LEU A 166 -9.16 19.92 3.49
N ASP A 167 -8.11 20.51 2.91
CA ASP A 167 -8.16 21.23 1.63
C ASP A 167 -8.44 20.28 0.47
N GLU A 168 -7.77 19.12 0.40
CA GLU A 168 -8.02 18.10 -0.63
C GLU A 168 -9.48 17.60 -0.57
N ILE A 169 -9.99 17.36 0.64
CA ILE A 169 -11.40 17.02 0.88
C ILE A 169 -12.35 18.17 0.46
N GLY A 170 -11.98 19.42 0.72
CA GLY A 170 -12.74 20.61 0.33
C GLY A 170 -12.74 20.85 -1.19
N ILE A 171 -11.61 20.63 -1.86
CA ILE A 171 -11.45 20.74 -3.31
C ILE A 171 -12.22 19.62 -4.02
N GLU A 172 -12.22 18.39 -3.50
CA GLU A 172 -13.07 17.31 -4.04
C GLU A 172 -14.56 17.69 -4.04
N MET A 173 -15.03 18.38 -3.00
CA MET A 173 -16.41 18.85 -2.91
C MET A 173 -16.71 19.88 -4.00
N ASN A 174 -15.84 20.89 -4.16
CA ASN A 174 -16.02 21.90 -5.21
C ASN A 174 -15.93 21.28 -6.61
N SER A 175 -15.06 20.28 -6.80
CA SER A 175 -14.91 19.55 -8.07
C SER A 175 -16.12 18.67 -8.39
N LYS A 176 -16.75 18.05 -7.38
CA LYS A 176 -17.97 17.26 -7.53
C LYS A 176 -19.21 18.15 -7.70
N LEU A 177 -19.27 19.32 -7.06
CA LEU A 177 -20.35 20.31 -7.27
C LEU A 177 -20.24 21.02 -8.62
N ALA A 178 -19.04 21.40 -9.07
CA ALA A 178 -18.82 22.04 -10.37
C ALA A 178 -19.15 21.11 -11.56
N ASN A 179 -19.08 19.79 -11.36
CA ASN A 179 -19.46 18.79 -12.36
C ASN A 179 -20.93 18.35 -12.29
N VAL A 180 -21.75 18.92 -11.38
CA VAL A 180 -23.20 18.76 -11.49
C VAL A 180 -23.66 19.68 -12.63
N PRO A 181 -24.28 19.16 -13.71
CA PRO A 181 -24.78 20.01 -14.77
C PRO A 181 -25.81 20.95 -14.17
N THR A 182 -25.49 22.24 -14.13
CA THR A 182 -26.44 23.30 -13.81
C THR A 182 -27.53 23.23 -14.86
N ILE A 183 -28.67 22.65 -14.51
CA ILE A 183 -29.89 22.77 -15.31
C ILE A 183 -30.12 24.27 -15.46
N PRO A 184 -30.13 24.84 -16.67
CA PRO A 184 -30.29 26.28 -16.83
C PRO A 184 -31.74 26.61 -16.49
N THR A 185 -31.96 27.07 -15.25
CA THR A 185 -33.18 27.75 -14.86
C THR A 185 -33.23 29.06 -15.62
N ARG A 186 -33.85 29.02 -16.81
CA ARG A 186 -34.15 30.20 -17.62
C ARG A 186 -35.23 31.02 -16.91
N VAL A 187 -34.85 31.91 -16.01
CA VAL A 187 -35.63 33.11 -15.68
C VAL A 187 -34.67 34.25 -15.36
N GLY A 188 -34.62 35.25 -16.25
CA GLY A 188 -34.21 36.61 -15.90
C GLY A 188 -32.72 36.96 -16.05
N ALA A 189 -32.23 37.08 -17.28
CA ALA A 189 -31.06 37.91 -17.57
C ALA A 189 -31.56 39.24 -18.16
N ALA A 190 -31.58 40.29 -17.34
CA ALA A 190 -31.73 41.66 -17.83
C ALA A 190 -30.47 42.02 -18.63
N SER A 191 -30.66 42.36 -19.90
CA SER A 191 -29.63 42.75 -20.85
C SER A 191 -28.99 44.07 -20.45
N ALA A 192 -27.66 44.12 -20.50
CA ALA A 192 -26.93 45.36 -20.72
C ALA A 192 -26.98 45.67 -22.22
N SER A 193 -27.70 46.73 -22.60
CA SER A 193 -27.84 47.17 -23.99
C SER A 193 -26.62 47.94 -24.46
N THR A 194 -26.14 47.63 -25.66
CA THR A 194 -25.03 48.30 -26.34
C THR A 194 -25.48 49.58 -27.04
N PRO A 195 -24.55 50.52 -27.35
CA PRO A 195 -24.88 51.83 -27.93
C PRO A 195 -25.64 51.78 -29.26
N ASP A 196 -25.42 50.74 -30.07
CA ASP A 196 -26.10 50.55 -31.37
C ASP A 196 -27.62 50.30 -31.22
N ASP A 197 -28.06 49.74 -30.09
CA ASP A 197 -29.49 49.45 -29.85
C ASP A 197 -30.31 50.72 -29.55
N LEU A 198 -29.65 51.81 -29.13
CA LEU A 198 -30.30 53.07 -28.79
C LEU A 198 -30.62 53.92 -30.03
N GLU A 199 -29.74 53.95 -31.03
CA GLU A 199 -29.99 54.64 -32.31
C GLU A 199 -31.19 54.03 -33.05
N ASP A 200 -31.31 52.71 -33.00
CA ASP A 200 -32.38 51.97 -33.68
C ASP A 200 -33.75 52.15 -33.00
N LEU A 201 -33.76 52.49 -31.70
CA LEU A 201 -34.96 52.84 -30.92
C LEU A 201 -35.39 54.30 -31.16
N GLU A 202 -34.46 55.24 -31.29
CA GLU A 202 -34.77 56.64 -31.62
C GLU A 202 -35.37 56.77 -33.03
N ALA A 203 -34.83 56.03 -34.00
CA ALA A 203 -35.39 55.98 -35.35
C ALA A 203 -36.83 55.43 -35.38
N LYS A 204 -37.14 54.45 -34.52
CA LYS A 204 -38.50 53.88 -34.40
C LYS A 204 -39.47 54.82 -33.67
N LEU A 205 -39.01 55.62 -32.71
CA LEU A 205 -39.81 56.64 -32.01
C LEU A 205 -40.12 57.85 -32.90
N ALA A 206 -39.19 58.28 -33.75
CA ALA A 206 -39.41 59.35 -34.71
C ALA A 206 -40.53 59.01 -35.71
N LYS A 207 -40.62 57.73 -36.12
CA LYS A 207 -41.64 57.23 -37.04
C LYS A 207 -43.05 57.12 -36.44
N LEU A 208 -43.18 57.25 -35.12
CA LEU A 208 -44.46 57.31 -34.39
C LEU A 208 -44.90 58.75 -34.07
N ARG A 209 -44.03 59.74 -34.35
CA ARG A 209 -44.30 61.18 -34.13
C ARG A 209 -44.59 61.96 -35.43
N SER A 210 -44.60 61.28 -36.59
CA SER A 210 -45.10 61.78 -37.88
C SER A 210 -46.43 61.13 -38.22
#